data_AF-A0A093QU35-F1
#
_entry.id   AF-A0A093QU35-F1
#
_cell.length_a   1.000
_cell.length_b   1.000
_cell.length_c   1.000
_cell.angle_alpha   90.00
_cell.angle_beta   90.00
_cell.angle_gamma   90.00
#
_symmetry.space_group_name_H-M   'P 1'
#
loop_
_entity.id
_entity.type
_entity.pdbx_description
1 polymer ?
#
loop_
_entity_poly.entity_id
_entity_poly.type
_entity_poly.pdbx_seq_one_letter_code
_entity_poly.pdbx_strand_id
1 'polypeptide(L)'
;CNYLSKIIPALQSRCTRFRFGPLTPELMVPRLQHVIQEEGVDVTEDGMKALVTLSSGDMRRALNILQSTTMAFGKVTEENVYTCTGHPLKSDIANILDWMLNQDFSTAYRKITELKTLKGLALHDILTEIHLFVHRVDFPPSVRIQLLIKKADIEYRLAAGTSEKIQLSSLIAAFQVTRDLIVAEA
;
A
#
# COMPACT_ATOMS: atom_id res chain seq x y z
N CYS A 1 -14.65 -14.32 14.52
CA CYS A 1 -13.17 -14.19 14.55
C CYS A 1 -12.64 -14.13 13.14
N ASN A 2 -11.52 -13.42 12.90
CA ASN A 2 -10.93 -13.31 11.56
C ASN A 2 -10.29 -14.64 11.08
N TYR A 3 -9.79 -15.45 12.02
CA TYR A 3 -9.15 -16.73 11.73
C TYR A 3 -9.89 -17.86 12.45
N LEU A 4 -10.54 -18.73 11.68
CA LEU A 4 -11.22 -19.91 12.21
C LEU A 4 -10.22 -20.86 12.90
N SER A 5 -9.00 -20.96 12.38
CA SER A 5 -7.93 -21.78 12.96
C SER A 5 -7.54 -21.40 14.39
N LYS A 6 -7.88 -20.18 14.85
CA LYS A 6 -7.66 -19.74 16.23
C LYS A 6 -8.78 -20.15 17.19
N ILE A 7 -9.87 -20.76 16.69
CA ILE A 7 -10.97 -21.28 17.51
C ILE A 7 -10.77 -22.78 17.72
N ILE A 8 -10.89 -23.27 18.95
CA ILE A 8 -10.72 -24.70 19.24
C ILE A 8 -11.78 -25.57 18.52
N PRO A 9 -11.44 -26.79 18.06
CA PRO A 9 -12.36 -27.66 17.33
C PRO A 9 -13.68 -27.94 18.06
N ALA A 10 -13.64 -28.03 19.40
CA ALA A 10 -14.83 -28.29 20.23
C ALA A 10 -15.89 -27.18 20.16
N LEU A 11 -15.49 -25.92 19.93
CA LEU A 11 -16.43 -24.82 19.69
C LEU A 11 -16.89 -24.82 18.24
N GLN A 12 -15.97 -25.08 17.30
CA GLN A 12 -16.30 -25.11 15.86
C GLN A 12 -17.32 -26.19 15.49
N SER A 13 -17.37 -27.31 16.22
CA SER A 13 -18.32 -28.41 15.96
C SER A 13 -19.75 -28.08 16.39
N ARG A 14 -19.93 -27.07 17.27
CA ARG A 14 -21.23 -26.68 17.84
C ARG A 14 -21.83 -25.44 17.18
N CYS A 15 -21.18 -24.86 16.17
CA CYS A 15 -21.59 -23.60 15.55
C CYS A 15 -21.67 -23.70 14.02
N THR A 16 -22.69 -23.08 13.43
CA THR A 16 -22.79 -22.88 11.98
C THR A 16 -21.79 -21.82 11.53
N ARG A 17 -21.07 -22.10 10.44
CA ARG A 17 -20.00 -21.24 9.95
C ARG A 17 -20.53 -20.27 8.90
N PHE A 18 -20.38 -18.99 9.17
CA PHE A 18 -20.60 -17.93 8.19
C PHE A 18 -19.27 -17.25 7.86
N ARG A 19 -18.92 -17.19 6.57
CA ARG A 19 -17.73 -16.49 6.10
C ARG A 19 -18.14 -15.15 5.51
N PHE A 20 -17.67 -14.09 6.13
CA PHE A 20 -17.82 -12.73 5.63
C PHE A 20 -16.59 -12.41 4.79
N GLY A 21 -16.78 -12.27 3.49
CA GLY A 21 -15.75 -11.76 2.58
C GLY A 21 -15.64 -10.24 2.65
N PRO A 22 -14.56 -9.66 2.09
CA PRO A 22 -14.48 -8.22 1.86
C PRO A 22 -15.67 -7.73 1.01
N LEU A 23 -16.15 -6.52 1.27
CA LEU A 23 -17.23 -5.94 0.49
C LEU A 23 -16.74 -5.54 -0.91
N THR A 24 -17.60 -5.71 -1.92
CA THR A 24 -17.33 -5.19 -3.26
C THR A 24 -17.57 -3.67 -3.27
N PRO A 25 -16.88 -2.93 -4.16
CA PRO A 25 -17.12 -1.49 -4.35
C PRO A 25 -18.60 -1.13 -4.53
N GLU A 26 -19.34 -1.96 -5.27
CA GLU A 26 -20.78 -1.82 -5.54
C GLU A 26 -21.64 -1.81 -4.28
N LEU A 27 -21.24 -2.54 -3.23
CA LEU A 27 -21.93 -2.56 -1.94
C LEU A 27 -21.45 -1.44 -1.00
N MET A 28 -20.20 -1.01 -1.14
CA MET A 28 -19.61 0.04 -0.29
C MET A 28 -20.08 1.45 -0.68
N VAL A 29 -20.10 1.76 -1.98
CA VAL A 29 -20.40 3.11 -2.49
C VAL A 29 -21.79 3.60 -2.05
N PRO A 30 -22.89 2.84 -2.16
CA PRO A 30 -24.20 3.31 -1.70
C PRO A 30 -24.22 3.63 -0.21
N ARG A 31 -23.50 2.83 0.60
CA ARG A 31 -23.43 3.06 2.05
C ARG A 31 -22.60 4.31 2.38
N LEU A 32 -21.51 4.55 1.67
CA LEU A 32 -20.72 5.78 1.82
C LEU A 32 -21.52 7.00 1.40
N GLN A 33 -22.21 6.95 0.25
CA GLN A 33 -23.06 8.04 -0.23
C GLN A 33 -24.16 8.41 0.77
N HIS A 34 -24.81 7.41 1.38
CA HIS A 34 -25.77 7.65 2.45
C HIS A 34 -25.16 8.44 3.60
N VAL A 35 -23.98 8.05 4.10
CA VAL A 35 -23.32 8.76 5.21
C VAL A 35 -22.91 10.18 4.80
N ILE A 36 -22.40 10.35 3.58
CA ILE A 36 -21.98 11.66 3.04
C ILE A 36 -23.17 12.63 2.97
N GLN A 37 -24.35 12.14 2.56
CA GLN A 37 -25.56 12.94 2.47
C GLN A 37 -26.10 13.34 3.86
N GLU A 38 -26.14 12.40 4.80
CA GLU A 38 -26.61 12.67 6.17
C GLU A 38 -25.69 13.64 6.93
N GLU A 39 -24.38 13.51 6.75
CA GLU A 39 -23.38 14.34 7.44
C GLU A 39 -23.01 15.63 6.67
N GLY A 40 -23.55 15.81 5.45
CA GLY A 40 -23.30 17.00 4.63
C GLY A 40 -21.83 17.19 4.20
N VAL A 41 -21.11 16.10 3.91
CA VAL A 41 -19.67 16.14 3.59
C VAL A 41 -19.43 16.44 2.11
N ASP A 42 -18.47 17.32 1.79
CA ASP A 42 -18.04 17.57 0.41
C ASP A 42 -16.99 16.53 -0.03
N VAL A 43 -17.41 15.62 -0.93
CA VAL A 43 -16.58 14.53 -1.46
C VAL A 43 -16.57 14.60 -2.98
N THR A 44 -15.38 14.59 -3.57
CA THR A 44 -15.20 14.51 -5.02
C THR A 44 -15.23 13.05 -5.52
N GLU A 45 -15.48 12.83 -6.81
CA GLU A 45 -15.53 11.46 -7.37
C GLU A 45 -14.20 10.71 -7.25
N ASP A 46 -13.08 11.41 -7.41
CA ASP A 46 -11.72 10.91 -7.20
C ASP A 46 -11.47 10.58 -5.72
N GLY A 47 -11.93 11.42 -4.80
CA GLY A 47 -11.89 11.15 -3.35
C GLY A 47 -12.67 9.89 -2.97
N MET A 48 -13.87 9.70 -3.54
CA MET A 48 -14.67 8.49 -3.35
C MET A 48 -13.93 7.24 -3.85
N LYS A 49 -13.33 7.31 -5.05
CA LYS A 49 -12.53 6.19 -5.60
C LYS A 49 -11.33 5.87 -4.72
N ALA A 50 -10.62 6.89 -4.20
CA ALA A 50 -9.50 6.74 -3.30
C ALA A 50 -9.91 6.06 -1.98
N LEU A 51 -11.04 6.49 -1.38
CA LEU A 51 -11.61 5.88 -0.18
C LEU A 51 -11.86 4.39 -0.36
N VAL A 52 -12.58 4.02 -1.43
CA VAL A 52 -12.92 2.61 -1.70
C VAL A 52 -11.65 1.79 -1.95
N THR A 53 -10.70 2.33 -2.71
CA THR A 53 -9.43 1.65 -3.03
C THR A 53 -8.60 1.38 -1.78
N LEU A 54 -8.38 2.39 -0.93
CA LEU A 54 -7.57 2.25 0.28
C LEU A 54 -8.26 1.40 1.37
N SER A 55 -9.57 1.26 1.29
CA SER A 55 -10.34 0.49 2.27
C SER A 55 -10.29 -1.01 2.03
N SER A 56 -9.94 -1.47 0.81
CA SER A 56 -9.80 -2.89 0.45
C SER A 56 -10.98 -3.77 0.90
N GLY A 57 -12.21 -3.26 0.81
CA GLY A 57 -13.43 -3.96 1.21
C GLY A 57 -13.81 -3.87 2.69
N ASP A 58 -13.06 -3.12 3.51
CA ASP A 58 -13.39 -2.84 4.92
C ASP A 58 -14.19 -1.53 5.05
N MET A 59 -15.49 -1.66 5.35
CA MET A 59 -16.39 -0.52 5.53
C MET A 59 -16.00 0.36 6.73
N ARG A 60 -15.48 -0.23 7.81
CA ARG A 60 -15.04 0.54 8.99
C ARG A 60 -13.86 1.41 8.62
N ARG A 61 -12.88 0.84 7.90
CA ARG A 61 -11.73 1.60 7.39
C ARG A 61 -12.19 2.75 6.50
N ALA A 62 -13.14 2.52 5.60
CA ALA A 62 -13.67 3.55 4.71
C ALA A 62 -14.27 4.75 5.47
N LEU A 63 -15.11 4.47 6.47
CA LEU A 63 -15.74 5.51 7.28
C LEU A 63 -14.73 6.28 8.13
N ASN A 64 -13.75 5.59 8.70
CA ASN A 64 -12.69 6.23 9.49
C ASN A 64 -11.84 7.18 8.64
N ILE A 65 -11.50 6.78 7.40
CA ILE A 65 -10.74 7.63 6.48
C ILE A 65 -11.61 8.82 6.06
N LEU A 66 -12.88 8.60 5.71
CA LEU A 66 -13.83 9.66 5.34
C LEU A 66 -13.92 10.72 6.45
N GLN A 67 -14.16 10.29 7.69
CA GLN A 67 -14.25 11.16 8.85
C GLN A 67 -12.94 11.92 9.08
N SER A 68 -11.80 11.22 9.11
CA SER A 68 -10.49 11.83 9.40
C SER A 68 -10.11 12.86 8.34
N THR A 69 -10.36 12.56 7.06
CA THR A 69 -10.07 13.47 5.95
C THR A 69 -10.94 14.72 6.01
N THR A 70 -12.23 14.54 6.31
CA THR A 70 -13.17 15.66 6.46
C THR A 70 -12.77 16.57 7.63
N MET A 71 -12.41 15.99 8.78
CA MET A 71 -11.99 16.76 9.95
C MET A 71 -10.65 17.50 9.73
N ALA A 72 -9.73 16.92 8.96
CA ALA A 72 -8.42 17.51 8.72
C ALA A 72 -8.44 18.60 7.63
N PHE A 73 -9.22 18.42 6.57
CA PHE A 73 -9.13 19.26 5.36
C PHE A 73 -10.45 19.91 4.94
N GLY A 74 -11.58 19.53 5.55
CA GLY A 74 -12.92 20.03 5.21
C GLY A 74 -13.51 19.46 3.92
N LYS A 75 -12.67 19.14 2.92
CA LYS A 75 -13.05 18.53 1.64
C LYS A 75 -12.29 17.24 1.37
N VAL A 76 -12.99 16.23 0.87
CA VAL A 76 -12.43 14.90 0.60
C VAL A 76 -12.10 14.77 -0.88
N THR A 77 -10.83 15.02 -1.22
CA THR A 77 -10.22 14.81 -2.55
C THR A 77 -9.28 13.61 -2.53
N GLU A 78 -8.86 13.10 -3.70
CA GLU A 78 -7.87 12.02 -3.76
C GLU A 78 -6.59 12.38 -2.97
N GLU A 79 -6.03 13.57 -3.19
CA GLU A 79 -4.81 14.02 -2.50
C GLU A 79 -4.97 14.07 -0.98
N ASN A 80 -6.09 14.62 -0.50
CA ASN A 80 -6.35 14.73 0.95
C ASN A 80 -6.53 13.34 1.59
N VAL A 81 -7.17 12.41 0.89
CA VAL A 81 -7.36 11.03 1.36
C VAL A 81 -6.02 10.29 1.48
N TYR A 82 -5.16 10.37 0.46
CA TYR A 82 -3.83 9.75 0.50
C TYR A 82 -2.93 10.39 1.56
N THR A 83 -2.96 11.72 1.67
CA THR A 83 -2.19 12.46 2.69
C THR A 83 -2.67 12.13 4.10
N CYS A 84 -3.98 12.06 4.34
CA CYS A 84 -4.55 11.70 5.64
C CYS A 84 -4.18 10.28 6.08
N THR A 85 -4.04 9.36 5.14
CA THR A 85 -3.71 7.95 5.41
C THR A 85 -2.21 7.67 5.47
N GLY A 86 -1.37 8.65 5.10
CA GLY A 86 0.08 8.45 4.97
C GLY A 86 0.46 7.46 3.87
N HIS A 87 -0.46 7.19 2.94
CA HIS A 87 -0.24 6.21 1.88
C HIS A 87 0.37 6.89 0.65
N PRO A 88 1.37 6.27 -0.01
CA PRO A 88 2.00 6.89 -1.18
C PRO A 88 1.03 7.00 -2.36
N LEU A 89 1.16 8.10 -3.10
CA LEU A 89 0.47 8.29 -4.39
C LEU A 89 1.13 7.45 -5.48
N LYS A 90 0.38 7.14 -6.54
CA LYS A 90 0.92 6.40 -7.70
C LYS A 90 2.09 7.14 -8.37
N SER A 91 2.04 8.47 -8.42
CA SER A 91 3.11 9.32 -8.94
C SER A 91 4.38 9.23 -8.08
N ASP A 92 4.24 9.18 -6.75
CA ASP A 92 5.35 9.03 -5.82
C ASP A 92 6.05 7.68 -6.03
N ILE A 93 5.29 6.60 -6.18
CA ILE A 93 5.82 5.26 -6.43
C ILE A 93 6.54 5.19 -7.78
N ALA A 94 5.99 5.80 -8.83
CA ALA A 94 6.63 5.88 -10.14
C ALA A 94 7.99 6.60 -10.06
N ASN A 95 8.05 7.73 -9.33
CA ASN A 95 9.30 8.45 -9.09
C ASN A 95 10.32 7.62 -8.30
N ILE A 96 9.88 6.92 -7.25
CA ILE A 96 10.74 6.03 -6.45
C ILE A 96 11.35 4.93 -7.34
N LEU A 97 10.56 4.32 -8.21
CA LEU A 97 11.02 3.29 -9.13
C LEU A 97 12.01 3.84 -10.17
N ASP A 98 11.72 4.99 -10.76
CA ASP A 98 12.64 5.68 -11.67
C ASP A 98 13.98 5.94 -11.00
N TRP A 99 13.98 6.45 -9.77
CA TRP A 99 15.23 6.70 -9.04
C TRP A 99 15.99 5.42 -8.71
N MET A 100 15.29 4.34 -8.32
CA MET A 100 15.95 3.06 -8.00
C MET A 100 16.57 2.38 -9.23
N LEU A 101 15.99 2.56 -10.42
CA LEU A 101 16.48 1.94 -11.65
C LEU A 101 17.51 2.82 -12.38
N ASN A 102 17.28 4.13 -12.46
CA ASN A 102 18.04 5.00 -13.36
C ASN A 102 19.09 5.88 -12.67
N GLN A 103 19.04 6.05 -11.35
CA GLN A 103 19.98 6.92 -10.63
C GLN A 103 21.04 6.12 -9.87
N ASP A 104 22.11 6.79 -9.46
CA ASP A 104 23.11 6.22 -8.56
C ASP A 104 22.51 5.95 -7.16
N PHE A 105 23.12 5.02 -6.43
CA PHE A 105 22.63 4.57 -5.13
C PHE A 105 22.45 5.72 -4.13
N SER A 106 23.43 6.61 -4.04
CA SER A 106 23.43 7.73 -3.08
C SER A 106 22.35 8.75 -3.41
N THR A 107 22.17 9.09 -4.70
CA THR A 107 21.12 9.99 -5.15
C THR A 107 19.73 9.39 -4.95
N ALA A 108 19.53 8.12 -5.31
CA ALA A 108 18.27 7.42 -5.08
C ALA A 108 17.91 7.38 -3.59
N TYR A 109 18.87 7.02 -2.74
CA TYR A 109 18.66 6.98 -1.29
C TYR A 109 18.26 8.35 -0.73
N ARG A 110 18.96 9.42 -1.13
CA ARG A 110 18.66 10.78 -0.68
C ARG A 110 17.25 11.22 -1.10
N LYS A 111 16.91 11.06 -2.39
CA LYS A 111 15.60 11.46 -2.92
C LYS A 111 14.45 10.69 -2.26
N ILE A 112 14.58 9.37 -2.09
CA ILE A 112 13.55 8.55 -1.44
C ILE A 112 13.42 8.94 0.03
N THR A 113 14.54 9.16 0.74
CA THR A 113 14.51 9.58 2.14
C THR A 113 13.83 10.93 2.32
N GLU A 114 14.15 11.91 1.46
CA GLU A 114 13.53 13.23 1.46
C GLU A 114 12.02 13.14 1.23
N LEU A 115 11.58 12.37 0.22
CA LEU A 115 10.16 12.17 -0.08
C LEU A 115 9.42 11.52 1.10
N LYS A 116 10.03 10.49 1.73
CA LYS A 116 9.46 9.83 2.91
C LYS A 116 9.31 10.79 4.08
N THR A 117 10.32 11.63 4.34
CA THR A 117 10.28 12.60 5.43
C THR A 117 9.24 13.70 5.17
N LEU A 118 9.15 14.20 3.94
CA LEU A 118 8.25 15.29 3.57
C LEU A 118 6.78 14.85 3.61
N LYS A 119 6.48 13.63 3.15
CA LYS A 119 5.10 13.11 3.05
C LYS A 119 4.72 12.14 4.17
N GLY A 120 5.62 11.86 5.11
CA GLY A 120 5.36 10.94 6.23
C GLY A 120 5.14 9.47 5.80
N LEU A 121 5.76 9.03 4.70
CA LEU A 121 5.53 7.71 4.12
C LEU A 121 6.33 6.62 4.84
N ALA A 122 5.69 5.51 5.17
CA ALA A 122 6.37 4.33 5.67
C ALA A 122 6.96 3.49 4.53
N LEU A 123 8.13 2.89 4.76
CA LEU A 123 8.74 1.96 3.81
C LEU A 123 7.86 0.73 3.55
N HIS A 124 7.07 0.31 4.54
CA HIS A 124 6.11 -0.78 4.37
C HIS A 124 5.10 -0.48 3.27
N ASP A 125 4.51 0.72 3.25
CA ASP A 125 3.52 1.11 2.24
C ASP A 125 4.16 1.23 0.85
N ILE A 126 5.38 1.77 0.79
CA ILE A 126 6.18 1.82 -0.44
C ILE A 126 6.45 0.40 -0.96
N LEU A 127 6.81 -0.54 -0.08
CA LEU A 127 7.00 -1.94 -0.46
C LEU A 127 5.70 -2.54 -0.99
N THR A 128 4.57 -2.34 -0.32
CA THR A 128 3.27 -2.88 -0.78
C THR A 128 2.93 -2.37 -2.19
N GLU A 129 3.09 -1.08 -2.46
CA GLU A 129 2.80 -0.54 -3.80
C GLU A 129 3.79 -0.99 -4.87
N ILE A 130 5.09 -1.06 -4.55
CA ILE A 130 6.09 -1.61 -5.47
C ILE A 130 5.77 -3.06 -5.82
N HIS A 131 5.11 -3.82 -4.94
CA HIS A 131 4.74 -5.22 -5.22
C HIS A 131 3.83 -5.30 -6.43
N LEU A 132 2.80 -4.45 -6.45
CA LEU A 132 1.84 -4.36 -7.53
C LEU A 132 2.52 -3.95 -8.83
N PHE A 133 3.51 -3.06 -8.76
CA PHE A 133 4.28 -2.64 -9.93
C PHE A 133 5.14 -3.76 -10.51
N VAL A 134 5.85 -4.53 -9.68
CA VAL A 134 6.68 -5.67 -10.12
C VAL A 134 5.87 -6.71 -10.88
N HIS A 135 4.59 -6.86 -10.57
CA HIS A 135 3.68 -7.75 -11.31
C HIS A 135 3.14 -7.16 -12.62
N ARG A 136 3.21 -5.84 -12.81
CA ARG A 136 2.75 -5.16 -14.03
C ARG A 136 3.84 -5.01 -15.08
N VAL A 137 5.10 -4.94 -14.65
CA VAL A 137 6.25 -4.85 -15.56
C VAL A 137 6.68 -6.23 -16.01
N ASP A 138 6.97 -6.34 -17.31
CA ASP A 138 7.47 -7.57 -17.90
C ASP A 138 8.97 -7.71 -17.63
N PHE A 139 9.31 -8.37 -16.52
CA PHE A 139 10.66 -8.74 -16.15
C PHE A 139 10.97 -10.18 -16.59
N PRO A 140 12.22 -10.48 -16.97
CA PRO A 140 12.66 -11.87 -17.13
C PRO A 140 12.31 -12.70 -15.88
N PRO A 141 11.84 -13.95 -16.05
CA PRO A 141 11.37 -14.77 -14.91
C PRO A 141 12.42 -14.93 -13.79
N SER A 142 13.69 -15.10 -14.16
CA SER A 142 14.84 -15.19 -13.24
C SER A 142 14.93 -13.96 -12.34
N VAL A 143 14.95 -12.78 -12.95
CA VAL A 143 15.05 -11.47 -12.30
C VAL A 143 13.84 -11.20 -11.41
N ARG A 144 12.63 -11.48 -11.91
CA ARG A 144 11.39 -11.28 -11.15
C ARG A 144 11.37 -12.13 -9.88
N ILE A 145 11.78 -13.39 -9.96
CA ILE A 145 11.83 -14.31 -8.81
C ILE A 145 12.81 -13.77 -7.76
N GLN A 146 14.01 -13.36 -8.16
CA GLN A 146 15.01 -12.82 -7.22
C GLN A 146 14.51 -11.55 -6.53
N LEU A 147 13.87 -10.64 -7.28
CA LEU A 147 13.33 -9.40 -6.73
C LEU A 147 12.21 -9.69 -5.70
N LEU A 148 11.32 -10.64 -6.00
CA LEU A 148 10.26 -11.06 -5.07
C LEU A 148 10.83 -11.67 -3.79
N ILE A 149 11.86 -12.51 -3.88
CA ILE A 149 12.54 -13.10 -2.70
C ILE A 149 13.15 -12.00 -1.84
N LYS A 150 13.93 -11.08 -2.45
CA LYS A 150 14.57 -9.99 -1.71
C LYS A 150 13.57 -9.08 -1.03
N LYS A 151 12.47 -8.78 -1.71
CA LYS A 151 11.39 -7.97 -1.16
C LYS A 151 10.71 -8.64 0.03
N ALA A 152 10.44 -9.95 -0.05
CA ALA A 152 9.86 -10.72 1.05
C ALA A 152 10.78 -10.73 2.28
N ASP A 153 12.10 -10.88 2.09
CA ASP A 153 13.09 -10.78 3.18
C ASP A 153 13.06 -9.39 3.84
N ILE A 154 12.98 -8.32 3.04
CA ILE A 154 12.92 -6.94 3.54
C ILE A 154 11.64 -6.72 4.34
N GLU A 155 10.49 -7.15 3.82
CA GLU A 155 9.21 -7.04 4.51
C GLU A 155 9.21 -7.79 5.85
N TYR A 156 9.74 -9.03 5.87
CA TYR A 156 9.89 -9.82 7.08
C TYR A 156 10.77 -9.11 8.13
N ARG A 157 11.91 -8.53 7.70
CA ARG A 157 12.81 -7.78 8.59
C ARG A 157 12.15 -6.50 9.12
N LEU A 158 11.33 -5.82 8.31
CA LEU A 158 10.59 -4.64 8.78
C LEU A 158 9.56 -5.03 9.84
N ALA A 159 8.84 -6.14 9.64
CA ALA A 159 7.89 -6.65 10.62
C ALA A 159 8.56 -7.03 11.96
N ALA A 160 9.85 -7.42 11.93
CA ALA A 160 10.64 -7.73 13.13
C ALA A 160 11.19 -6.48 13.86
N GLY A 161 10.88 -5.26 13.41
CA GLY A 161 11.32 -4.02 14.07
C GLY A 161 12.76 -3.59 13.75
N THR A 162 13.27 -3.94 12.57
CA THR A 162 14.63 -3.53 12.16
C THR A 162 14.72 -2.07 11.69
N SER A 163 15.95 -1.57 11.50
CA SER A 163 16.18 -0.21 11.04
C SER A 163 15.66 0.00 9.60
N GLU A 164 14.67 0.87 9.46
CA GLU A 164 14.09 1.25 8.18
C GLU A 164 15.13 1.84 7.21
N LYS A 165 16.15 2.52 7.72
CA LYS A 165 17.26 3.07 6.92
C LYS A 165 18.03 1.96 6.20
N ILE A 166 18.34 0.87 6.90
CA ILE A 166 19.08 -0.27 6.35
C ILE A 166 18.19 -1.02 5.35
N GLN A 167 16.91 -1.18 5.66
CA GLN A 167 15.97 -1.86 4.77
C GLN A 167 15.71 -1.06 3.48
N LEU A 168 15.67 0.27 3.56
CA LEU A 168 15.60 1.14 2.37
C LEU A 168 16.84 0.96 1.49
N SER A 169 18.04 0.98 2.08
CA SER A 169 19.28 0.69 1.37
C SER A 169 19.26 -0.68 0.70
N SER A 170 18.75 -1.70 1.39
CA SER A 170 18.61 -3.06 0.85
C SER A 170 17.63 -3.11 -0.33
N LEU A 171 16.56 -2.32 -0.29
CA LEU A 171 15.58 -2.24 -1.37
C LEU A 171 16.20 -1.62 -2.63
N ILE A 172 16.88 -0.47 -2.49
CA ILE A 172 17.55 0.20 -3.61
C ILE A 172 18.61 -0.70 -4.23
N ALA A 173 19.42 -1.35 -3.40
CA ALA A 173 20.44 -2.28 -3.86
C ALA A 173 19.83 -3.47 -4.64
N ALA A 174 18.68 -4.00 -4.19
CA ALA A 174 18.00 -5.08 -4.91
C ALA A 174 17.58 -4.66 -6.32
N PHE A 175 17.05 -3.45 -6.50
CA PHE A 175 16.66 -2.93 -7.82
C PHE A 175 17.87 -2.65 -8.72
N GLN A 176 18.98 -2.17 -8.17
CA GLN A 176 20.20 -1.95 -8.95
C GLN A 176 20.84 -3.27 -9.40
N VAL A 177 20.89 -4.29 -8.55
CA VAL A 177 21.33 -5.63 -8.94
C VAL A 177 20.41 -6.19 -10.03
N THR A 178 19.10 -6.01 -9.90
CA THR A 178 18.13 -6.37 -10.94
C THR A 178 18.43 -5.69 -12.27
N ARG A 179 18.71 -4.38 -12.28
CA ARG A 179 19.11 -3.67 -13.50
C ARG A 179 20.36 -4.29 -14.13
N ASP A 180 21.38 -4.55 -13.32
CA ASP A 180 22.65 -5.07 -13.83
C ASP A 180 22.49 -6.49 -14.41
N LEU A 181 21.59 -7.30 -13.83
CA LEU A 181 21.21 -8.62 -14.37
C LEU A 181 20.45 -8.52 -15.70
N ILE A 182 19.52 -7.55 -15.82
CA ILE A 182 18.79 -7.33 -17.08
C ILE A 182 19.75 -6.91 -18.20
N VAL A 183 20.72 -6.05 -17.90
CA VAL A 183 21.75 -5.63 -18.88
C VAL A 183 22.64 -6.81 -19.28
N ALA A 184 22.89 -7.77 -18.39
CA ALA A 184 23.68 -8.97 -18.70
C ALA A 184 22.91 -10.03 -19.50
N GLU A 185 21.57 -10.06 -19.40
CA GLU A 185 20.69 -10.96 -20.16
C GLU A 185 20.26 -10.39 -21.53
N ALA A 186 20.46 -9.09 -21.76
CA ALA A 186 20.13 -8.36 -23.00
C ALA A 186 21.28 -8.32 -24.02
#